data_AF-A0A8J2P2L3-F1
#
_entry.id   AF-A0A8J2P2L3-F1
#
_cell.length_a   1.000
_cell.length_b   1.000
_cell.length_c   1.000
_cell.angle_alpha   90.00
_cell.angle_beta   90.00
_cell.angle_gamma   90.00
#
_symmetry.space_group_name_H-M   'P 1'
#
loop_
_entity.id
_entity.type
_entity.pdbx_description
1 polymer ?
#
loop_
_entity_poly.entity_id
_entity_poly.type
_entity_poly.pdbx_seq_one_letter_code
_entity_poly.pdbx_strand_id
1 'polypeptide(L)' 'MVLLKDQRLPPTELKLGRILHIHPGPDGLVRVVTVRTPNGELKRPIVKLCPLPFNQSPAAKSSASLE' A
#
# COMPACT_ATOMS: atom_id res chain seq x y z
N MET A 1 -2.62 2.81 3.15
CA MET A 1 -2.09 1.54 3.68
C MET A 1 -2.76 0.39 2.94
N VAL A 2 -2.18 -0.83 2.93
CA VAL A 2 -2.74 -1.99 2.20
C VAL A 2 -2.73 -3.26 3.06
N LEU A 3 -3.69 -4.14 2.84
CA LEU A 3 -3.72 -5.49 3.39
C LEU A 3 -3.16 -6.50 2.38
N LEU A 4 -2.43 -7.49 2.87
CA LEU A 4 -1.78 -8.52 2.07
C LEU A 4 -2.41 -9.87 2.39
N LYS A 5 -2.90 -10.54 1.35
CA LYS A 5 -3.37 -11.92 1.44
C LYS A 5 -2.19 -12.88 1.25
N ASP A 6 -1.72 -13.51 2.34
CA ASP A 6 -0.73 -14.59 2.26
C ASP A 6 -1.47 -15.90 1.98
N GLN A 7 -1.13 -16.59 0.88
CA GLN A 7 -1.77 -17.86 0.52
C GLN A 7 -1.42 -19.00 1.48
N ARG A 8 -0.39 -18.83 2.31
CA ARG A 8 0.04 -19.82 3.29
C ARG A 8 -0.70 -19.70 4.63
N LEU A 9 -1.46 -18.61 4.80
CA LEU A 9 -2.21 -18.32 6.01
C LEU A 9 -3.71 -18.50 5.75
N PRO A 10 -4.50 -18.81 6.78
CA PRO A 10 -5.96 -18.86 6.65
C PRO A 10 -6.49 -17.51 6.11
N PRO A 11 -7.60 -17.52 5.35
CA PRO A 11 -8.13 -16.32 4.68
C PRO A 11 -8.56 -15.20 5.65
N THR A 12 -8.72 -15.52 6.92
CA THR A 12 -9.00 -14.60 8.02
C THR A 12 -7.78 -13.81 8.49
N GLU A 13 -6.57 -14.23 8.11
CA GLU A 13 -5.34 -13.58 8.54
C GLU A 13 -4.73 -12.76 7.38
N LEU A 14 -4.94 -11.44 7.45
CA LEU A 14 -4.39 -10.47 6.51
C LEU A 14 -3.32 -9.64 7.20
N LYS A 15 -2.16 -9.51 6.55
CA LYS A 15 -1.05 -8.69 7.06
C LYS A 15 -1.22 -7.25 6.60
N LEU A 16 -1.06 -6.30 7.51
CA LEU A 16 -1.01 -4.90 7.17
C LEU A 16 0.38 -4.55 6.61
N GLY A 17 0.39 -3.78 5.52
CA GLY A 17 1.62 -3.35 4.88
C GLY A 17 1.57 -1.93 4.34
N ARG A 18 2.76 -1.37 4.15
CA ARG A 18 2.98 -0.06 3.52
C ARG A 18 3.78 -0.26 2.24
N ILE A 19 3.25 0.25 1.13
CA ILE A 19 3.96 0.26 -0.15
C ILE A 19 5.19 1.18 0.02
N LEU A 20 6.36 0.66 -0.33
CA LEU A 20 7.63 1.40 -0.34
C LEU A 20 8.06 1.79 -1.74
N HIS A 21 7.96 0.86 -2.70
CA HIS A 21 8.36 1.08 -4.08
C HIS A 21 7.32 0.53 -5.06
N ILE A 22 7.18 1.18 -6.20
CA ILE A 22 6.38 0.73 -7.33
C ILE A 22 7.29 0.23 -8.46
N HIS A 23 6.89 -0.84 -9.12
CA HIS A 23 7.62 -1.43 -10.26
C HIS A 23 6.71 -1.37 -11.50
N PRO A 24 6.73 -0.26 -12.26
CA PRO A 24 5.95 -0.14 -13.49
C PRO A 24 6.49 -1.07 -14.58
N GLY A 25 5.58 -1.59 -15.40
CA GLY A 25 5.91 -2.33 -16.61
C GLY A 25 6.33 -1.43 -17.77
N PRO A 26 6.70 -2.02 -18.92
CA PRO A 26 7.04 -1.27 -20.14
C PRO A 26 5.85 -0.48 -20.70
N ASP A 27 4.62 -0.84 -20.32
CA ASP A 27 3.37 -0.13 -20.60
C ASP A 27 3.09 1.02 -19.62
N GLY A 28 3.98 1.27 -18.66
CA GLY A 28 3.80 2.25 -17.58
C GLY A 28 2.85 1.79 -16.47
N LEU A 29 2.26 0.60 -16.56
CA LEU A 29 1.30 0.10 -15.58
C LEU A 29 1.99 -0.57 -14.39
N VAL A 30 1.58 -0.20 -13.18
CA VAL A 30 2.12 -0.79 -11.94
C VAL A 30 1.47 -2.16 -11.71
N ARG A 31 2.22 -3.23 -11.96
CA ARG A 31 1.77 -4.61 -11.74
C ARG A 31 2.30 -5.20 -10.44
N VAL A 32 3.47 -4.73 -10.00
CA VAL A 32 4.18 -5.22 -8.81
C VAL A 32 4.62 -4.06 -7.95
N VAL A 33 4.55 -4.23 -6.63
CA VAL A 33 5.01 -3.25 -5.65
C VAL A 33 5.85 -3.93 -4.57
N THR A 34 6.82 -3.21 -4.01
CA THR A 34 7.51 -3.62 -2.77
C THR A 34 6.69 -3.11 -1.60
N VAL A 35 6.35 -4.02 -0.68
CA VAL A 35 5.56 -3.72 0.52
C VAL A 35 6.35 -4.09 1.76
N ARG A 36 6.40 -3.19 2.72
CA ARG A 36 6.92 -3.45 4.06
C ARG A 36 5.81 -3.99 4.94
N THR A 37 6.06 -5.13 5.54
CA THR A 37 5.23 -5.79 6.55
C THR A 37 6.03 -5.88 7.86
N PRO A 38 5.41 -6.27 8.99
CA PRO A 38 6.16 -6.53 10.23
C PRO A 38 7.27 -7.59 10.06
N ASN A 39 7.09 -8.51 9.10
CA ASN A 39 8.02 -9.59 8.82
C ASN A 39 9.13 -9.20 7.83
N GLY A 40 9.21 -7.93 7.44
CA GLY A 40 10.17 -7.42 6.46
C GLY A 40 9.53 -6.99 5.15
N GLU A 41 10.37 -6.84 4.13
CA GLU A 41 9.97 -6.35 2.81
C GLU A 41 9.77 -7.48 1.82
N LEU A 42 8.71 -7.38 1.03
CA LEU A 42 8.41 -8.37 0.01
C LEU A 42 7.81 -7.72 -1.23
N LYS A 43 8.11 -8.29 -2.40
CA LYS A 43 7.47 -7.89 -3.66
C LYS A 43 6.18 -8.65 -3.86
N ARG A 44 5.07 -7.95 -4.10
CA ARG A 44 3.79 -8.58 -4.42
C ARG A 44 3.09 -7.93 -5.61
N PRO A 45 2.40 -8.74 -6.44
CA PRO A 45 1.50 -8.23 -7.45
C PRO A 45 0.36 -7.42 -6.82
N ILE A 46 -0.04 -6.33 -7.46
CA ILE A 46 -1.12 -5.46 -6.95
C ILE A 46 -2.45 -6.20 -6.78
N VAL A 47 -2.71 -7.23 -7.59
CA VAL A 47 -3.91 -8.08 -7.53
C VAL A 47 -4.01 -8.93 -6.25
N LYS A 48 -2.92 -9.01 -5.46
CA LYS A 48 -2.89 -9.70 -4.17
C LYS A 48 -2.98 -8.74 -2.97
N LEU A 49 -3.17 -7.44 -3.25
CA LEU A 49 -3.28 -6.39 -2.24
C LEU A 49 -4.73 -5.92 -2.15
N CYS A 50 -5.19 -5.67 -0.93
CA CYS A 50 -6.47 -5.00 -0.67
C CYS A 50 -6.18 -3.59 -0.13
N PRO A 51 -6.51 -2.52 -0.86
CA PRO A 51 -6.33 -1.16 -0.36
C PRO A 51 -7.25 -0.90 0.82
N LEU A 52 -6.74 -0.22 1.86
CA LEU A 52 -7.59 0.25 2.95
C LEU A 52 -8.28 1.55 2.54
N PRO A 53 -9.56 1.75 2.92
CA PRO A 53 -10.23 3.02 2.71
C PRO A 53 -9.46 4.11 3.44
N PHE A 54 -9.18 5.20 2.74
CA PHE A 54 -8.58 6.38 3.33
C PHE A 54 -9.71 7.37 3.61
N ASN A 55 -9.99 7.63 4.89
CA ASN A 55 -10.87 8.74 5.25
C ASN A 55 -10.08 10.03 5.06
N GLN A 56 -10.31 10.73 3.95
CA GLN A 56 -9.92 12.14 3.87
C GLN A 56 -10.86 12.92 4.79
N SER A 57 -10.51 13.03 6.07
CA SER A 57 -11.01 14.15 6.86
C SER A 57 -10.45 15.41 6.19
N PRO A 58 -11.27 16.40 5.76
CA PRO A 58 -10.79 17.64 5.16
C PRO A 58 -10.08 18.57 6.17
N ALA A 59 -9.59 18.06 7.30
CA ALA A 59 -9.01 18.86 8.37
C ALA A 59 -7.60 19.37 8.02
N ALA A 60 -7.52 20.71 8.00
CA ALA A 60 -6.32 21.55 8.07
C ALA A 60 -5.48 21.71 6.79
N LYS A 61 -6.04 22.41 5.79
CA LYS A 61 -5.25 23.44 5.09
C LYS A 61 -5.05 24.61 6.07
N SER A 62 -4.07 24.49 6.96
CA SER A 62 -3.62 25.63 7.77
C SER A 62 -2.69 26.48 6.89
N SER A 63 -3.20 27.67 6.52
CA SER A 63 -2.47 28.96 6.39
C SER A 63 -1.07 28.91 5.74
N ALA A 64 -0.85 29.42 4.52
CA ALA A 64 -0.85 30.85 4.15
C ALA A 64 0.02 31.75 5.05
N SER A 65 0.91 32.51 4.39
CA SER A 65 1.89 33.50 4.90
C SER A 65 3.09 32.93 5.65
N LEU A 66 4.32 33.42 5.47
CA LEU A 66 4.73 34.80 5.18
C LEU A 66 6.10 34.83 4.47
N GLU A 67 6.23 35.80 3.56
CA GLU A 67 7.41 36.56 3.10
C GLU A 67 8.72 35.85 2.69
#